data_AF-A0A356FYC7-F1
#
_entry.id   AF-A0A356FYC7-F1
#
_cell.length_a   1.000
_cell.length_b   1.000
_cell.length_c   1.000
_cell.angle_alpha   90.00
_cell.angle_beta   90.00
_cell.angle_gamma   90.00
#
_symmetry.space_group_name_H-M   'P 1'
#
loop_
_entity.id
_entity.type
_entity.pdbx_description
1 polymer ?
#
loop_
_entity_poly.entity_id
_entity_poly.type
_entity_poly.pdbx_seq_one_letter_code
_entity_poly.pdbx_strand_id
1 'polypeptide(L)'
;MSNKYTEENLIRAASYLPSEAEKQALQNDAAKSADPLSALLYADDRETVLYGIFGDVPDYSNPDMEALWDEVLDEDPEDVYEYCFRKGVDLFQDDGKPVPGWRDVAVMLKAIDKGILELA
;
A
#
# COMPACT_ATOMS: atom_id res chain seq x y z
N MET A 1 3.90 -24.75 11.62
CA MET A 1 2.65 -24.02 11.38
C MET A 1 2.51 -23.93 9.86
N SER A 2 1.46 -24.50 9.27
CA SER A 2 1.29 -24.44 7.81
C SER A 2 0.83 -23.04 7.40
N ASN A 3 1.66 -22.34 6.62
CA ASN A 3 1.22 -21.11 5.93
C ASN A 3 -0.01 -21.46 5.08
N LYS A 4 -1.12 -20.78 5.33
CA LYS A 4 -2.41 -21.03 4.67
C LYS A 4 -2.52 -20.38 3.28
N TYR A 5 -1.51 -19.64 2.84
CA TYR A 5 -1.50 -18.92 1.57
C TYR A 5 -0.56 -19.64 0.60
N THR A 6 -1.13 -20.16 -0.47
CA THR A 6 -0.42 -20.53 -1.71
C THR A 6 -0.27 -19.28 -2.58
N GLU A 7 0.67 -19.25 -3.52
CA GLU A 7 0.85 -18.12 -4.47
C GLU A 7 -0.46 -17.74 -5.19
N GLU A 8 -1.40 -18.67 -5.33
CA GLU A 8 -2.71 -18.46 -5.97
C GLU A 8 -3.68 -17.58 -5.17
N ASN A 9 -3.46 -17.38 -3.87
CA ASN A 9 -4.33 -16.58 -2.98
C ASN A 9 -3.63 -15.34 -2.39
N LEU A 10 -2.43 -15.01 -2.87
CA LEU A 10 -1.62 -13.91 -2.37
C LEU A 10 -1.89 -12.65 -3.20
N ILE A 11 -2.29 -11.56 -2.55
CA ILE A 11 -2.41 -10.25 -3.19
C ILE A 11 -1.01 -9.67 -3.36
N ARG A 12 -0.52 -9.58 -4.59
CA ARG A 12 0.76 -8.92 -4.90
C ARG A 12 0.55 -7.41 -4.92
N ALA A 13 1.00 -6.68 -3.90
CA ALA A 13 0.85 -5.21 -3.87
C ALA A 13 1.49 -4.55 -5.11
N ALA A 14 2.58 -5.13 -5.62
CA ALA A 14 3.24 -4.66 -6.84
C ALA A 14 2.37 -4.75 -8.11
N SER A 15 1.32 -5.57 -8.15
CA SER A 15 0.43 -5.65 -9.33
C SER A 15 -0.44 -4.41 -9.51
N TYR A 16 -0.52 -3.55 -8.49
CA TYR A 16 -1.25 -2.29 -8.53
C TYR A 16 -0.36 -1.11 -8.89
N LEU A 17 0.96 -1.31 -9.02
CA LEU A 17 1.84 -0.25 -9.50
C LEU A 17 1.62 -0.01 -10.99
N PRO A 18 1.59 1.25 -11.46
CA PRO A 18 1.49 1.55 -12.87
C PRO A 18 2.71 1.01 -13.60
N SER A 19 2.49 0.45 -14.78
CA SER A 19 3.56 0.01 -15.67
C SER A 19 4.43 1.19 -16.12
N GLU A 20 5.66 0.93 -16.57
CA GLU A 20 6.54 1.98 -17.09
C GLU A 20 5.91 2.80 -18.23
N ALA A 21 5.07 2.16 -19.05
CA ALA A 21 4.33 2.83 -20.12
C ALA A 21 3.25 3.78 -19.57
N GLU A 22 2.54 3.37 -18.52
CA GLU A 22 1.54 4.20 -17.83
C GLU A 22 2.22 5.34 -17.06
N LYS A 23 3.34 5.08 -16.37
CA LYS A 23 4.16 6.12 -15.73
C LYS A 23 4.62 7.17 -16.74
N GLN A 24 5.11 6.75 -17.90
CA GLN A 24 5.52 7.67 -18.96
C GLN A 24 4.34 8.45 -19.53
N ALA A 25 3.17 7.83 -19.69
CA ALA A 25 1.96 8.51 -20.13
C ALA A 25 1.48 9.55 -19.11
N LEU A 26 1.44 9.19 -17.82
CA LEU A 26 1.11 10.08 -16.70
C LEU A 26 2.06 11.27 -16.63
N GLN A 27 3.38 11.04 -16.76
CA GLN A 27 4.36 12.12 -16.81
C GLN A 27 4.15 13.05 -18.02
N ASN A 28 3.87 12.48 -19.20
CA ASN A 28 3.62 13.25 -20.41
C ASN A 28 2.33 14.08 -20.32
N ASP A 29 1.30 13.59 -19.64
CA ASP A 29 0.05 14.31 -19.44
C ASP A 29 0.14 15.33 -18.30
N ALA A 30 0.84 15.03 -17.22
CA ALA A 30 1.17 16.00 -16.17
C ALA A 30 1.96 17.18 -16.73
N ALA A 31 2.92 16.95 -17.64
CA ALA A 31 3.67 17.99 -18.32
C ALA A 31 2.82 18.92 -19.20
N LYS A 32 1.62 18.49 -19.61
CA LYS A 32 0.64 19.32 -20.34
C LYS A 32 -0.37 20.01 -19.42
N SER A 33 -0.39 19.66 -18.14
CA SER A 33 -1.31 20.25 -17.17
C SER A 33 -0.90 21.67 -16.80
N ALA A 34 -1.87 22.46 -16.32
CA ALA A 34 -1.62 23.82 -15.84
C ALA A 34 -0.80 23.86 -14.53
N ASP A 35 -0.75 22.74 -13.80
CA ASP A 35 0.06 22.53 -12.60
C ASP A 35 0.70 21.13 -12.61
N PRO A 36 1.85 20.98 -13.28
CA PRO A 36 2.53 19.70 -13.45
C PRO A 36 2.98 19.05 -12.14
N LEU A 37 3.27 19.85 -11.12
CA LEU A 37 3.73 19.33 -9.84
C LEU A 37 2.57 18.68 -9.10
N SER A 38 1.41 19.35 -9.04
CA SER A 38 0.19 18.77 -8.47
C SER A 38 -0.26 17.52 -9.24
N ALA A 39 -0.21 17.54 -10.57
CA ALA A 39 -0.59 16.38 -11.39
C ALA A 39 0.31 15.15 -11.16
N LEU A 40 1.61 15.36 -10.90
CA LEU A 40 2.53 14.28 -10.51
C LEU A 40 2.31 13.80 -9.07
N LEU A 41 1.86 14.68 -8.16
CA LEU A 41 1.53 14.32 -6.78
C LEU A 41 0.26 13.48 -6.66
N TYR A 42 -0.74 13.70 -7.53
CA TYR A 42 -1.94 12.84 -7.60
C TYR A 42 -1.71 11.49 -8.31
N ALA A 43 -0.53 11.30 -8.91
CA ALA A 43 -0.09 10.01 -9.45
C ALA A 43 0.75 9.25 -8.41
N ASP A 44 0.37 9.33 -7.12
CA ASP A 44 1.13 8.70 -6.05
C ASP A 44 0.98 7.17 -6.13
N ASP A 45 2.10 6.49 -6.43
CA ASP A 45 2.21 5.03 -6.43
C ASP A 45 1.71 4.44 -5.09
N ARG A 46 1.85 5.18 -3.97
CA ARG A 46 1.32 4.79 -2.65
C ARG A 46 -0.20 4.68 -2.64
N GLU A 47 -0.90 5.71 -3.08
CA GLU A 47 -2.37 5.71 -3.09
C GLU A 47 -2.92 4.67 -4.06
N THR A 48 -2.26 4.47 -5.20
CA THR A 48 -2.65 3.47 -6.21
C THR A 48 -2.63 2.05 -5.63
N VAL A 49 -1.60 1.71 -4.85
CA VAL A 49 -1.52 0.42 -4.15
C VAL A 49 -2.62 0.28 -3.10
N LEU A 50 -2.84 1.32 -2.28
CA LEU A 50 -3.84 1.27 -1.21
C LEU A 50 -5.27 1.16 -1.75
N TYR A 51 -5.64 1.98 -2.74
CA TYR A 51 -6.93 1.86 -3.43
C TYR A 51 -7.08 0.52 -4.13
N GLY A 52 -6.01 -0.01 -4.72
CA GLY A 52 -6.04 -1.31 -5.39
C GLY A 52 -6.35 -2.48 -4.45
N ILE A 53 -5.82 -2.46 -3.23
CA ILE A 53 -5.96 -3.54 -2.25
C ILE A 53 -7.22 -3.35 -1.39
N PHE A 54 -7.45 -2.15 -0.88
CA PHE A 54 -8.47 -1.86 0.14
C PHE A 54 -9.65 -1.05 -0.36
N GLY A 55 -9.52 -0.38 -1.52
CA GLY A 55 -10.51 0.58 -2.01
C GLY A 55 -10.53 1.90 -1.24
N ASP A 56 -9.61 2.11 -0.30
CA ASP A 56 -9.52 3.31 0.54
C ASP A 56 -8.07 3.54 1.02
N VAL A 57 -7.83 4.70 1.64
CA VAL A 57 -6.55 5.12 2.24
C VAL A 57 -6.72 5.36 3.75
N PRO A 58 -5.64 5.23 4.55
CA PRO A 58 -5.75 5.45 5.99
C PRO A 58 -6.04 6.93 6.32
N ASP A 59 -7.07 7.17 7.12
CA ASP A 59 -7.39 8.50 7.65
C ASP A 59 -6.61 8.79 8.95
N TYR A 60 -5.44 9.42 8.80
CA TYR A 60 -4.62 9.82 9.95
C TYR A 60 -5.13 11.04 10.71
N SER A 61 -6.28 11.62 10.35
CA SER A 61 -6.98 12.54 11.24
C SER A 61 -7.67 11.82 12.40
N ASN A 62 -7.86 10.49 12.29
CA ASN A 62 -8.33 9.63 13.36
C ASN A 62 -7.15 9.21 14.27
N PRO A 63 -7.20 9.52 15.59
CA PRO A 63 -6.15 9.13 16.54
C PRO A 63 -5.88 7.63 16.60
N ASP A 64 -6.88 6.78 16.34
CA ASP A 64 -6.70 5.32 16.35
C ASP A 64 -5.84 4.87 15.16
N MET A 65 -5.97 5.53 14.01
CA MET A 65 -5.14 5.26 12.82
C MET A 65 -3.72 5.81 12.99
N GLU A 66 -3.58 6.99 13.60
CA GLU A 66 -2.28 7.56 13.95
C GLU A 66 -1.53 6.66 14.95
N ALA A 67 -2.21 6.13 15.96
CA ALA A 67 -1.60 5.19 16.91
C ALA A 67 -1.13 3.89 16.24
N LEU A 68 -1.85 3.41 15.23
CA LEU A 68 -1.40 2.26 14.43
C LEU A 68 -0.20 2.58 13.55
N TRP A 69 -0.14 3.79 13.01
CA TRP A 69 1.03 4.26 12.27
C TRP A 69 2.27 4.26 13.16
N ASP A 70 2.17 4.79 14.37
CA ASP A 70 3.27 4.78 15.33
C ASP A 70 3.68 3.34 15.69
N GLU A 71 2.72 2.45 15.92
CA GLU A 71 2.99 1.03 16.17
C GLU A 71 3.79 0.37 15.02
N VAL A 72 3.39 0.61 13.78
CA VAL A 72 4.06 0.08 12.58
C VAL A 72 5.43 0.75 12.36
N LEU A 73 5.58 2.01 12.76
CA LEU A 73 6.82 2.75 12.60
C LEU A 73 7.88 2.26 13.60
N ASP A 74 7.47 1.92 14.82
CA ASP A 74 8.32 1.40 15.88
C ASP A 74 8.68 -0.09 15.70
N GLU A 75 7.91 -0.83 14.89
CA GLU A 75 8.12 -2.26 14.61
C GLU A 75 9.27 -2.49 13.61
N ASP A 76 10.02 -3.58 13.80
CA ASP A 76 11.07 -3.95 12.87
C ASP A 76 10.46 -4.25 11.48
N PRO A 77 11.02 -3.69 10.38
CA PRO A 77 10.43 -3.86 9.06
C PRO A 77 10.21 -5.32 8.65
N GLU A 78 11.12 -6.22 9.04
CA GLU A 78 11.00 -7.66 8.75
C GLU A 78 9.75 -8.29 9.40
N ASP A 79 9.42 -7.89 10.63
CA ASP A 79 8.23 -8.37 11.34
C ASP A 79 6.95 -7.85 10.65
N VAL A 80 6.96 -6.59 10.21
CA VAL A 80 5.84 -6.02 9.45
C VAL A 80 5.65 -6.73 8.11
N TYR A 81 6.74 -7.07 7.42
CA TYR A 81 6.69 -7.83 6.17
C TYR A 81 6.11 -9.22 6.39
N GLU A 82 6.57 -9.95 7.42
CA GLU A 82 6.04 -11.26 7.77
C GLU A 82 4.54 -11.17 8.13
N TYR A 83 4.15 -10.16 8.90
CA TYR A 83 2.76 -9.91 9.26
C TYR A 83 1.90 -9.74 8.00
N CYS A 84 2.28 -8.85 7.07
CA CYS A 84 1.51 -8.61 5.85
C CYS A 84 1.42 -9.86 4.98
N PHE A 85 2.53 -10.60 4.83
CA PHE A 85 2.55 -11.86 4.09
C PHE A 85 1.61 -12.90 4.72
N ARG A 86 1.60 -13.01 6.05
CA ARG A 86 0.67 -13.87 6.80
C ARG A 86 -0.78 -13.42 6.74
N LYS A 87 -1.04 -12.18 6.32
CA LYS A 87 -2.38 -11.66 6.00
C LYS A 87 -2.75 -11.83 4.53
N GLY A 88 -1.87 -12.41 3.73
CA GLY A 88 -2.10 -12.68 2.32
C GLY A 88 -1.72 -11.52 1.40
N VAL A 89 -0.88 -10.57 1.86
CA VAL A 89 -0.40 -9.46 1.04
C VAL A 89 1.13 -9.54 0.90
N ASP A 90 1.61 -9.67 -0.34
CA ASP A 90 3.02 -9.54 -0.68
C ASP A 90 3.36 -8.07 -0.95
N LEU A 91 4.25 -7.52 -0.13
CA LEU A 91 4.68 -6.13 -0.21
C LEU A 91 5.82 -5.89 -1.19
N PHE A 92 6.41 -6.94 -1.78
CA PHE A 92 7.64 -6.80 -2.56
C PHE A 92 7.37 -6.70 -4.07
N GLN A 93 8.17 -5.85 -4.70
CA GLN A 93 8.32 -5.75 -6.14
C GLN A 93 9.27 -6.84 -6.64
N ASP A 94 9.28 -7.09 -7.95
CA ASP A 94 10.16 -8.10 -8.56
C ASP A 94 11.66 -7.79 -8.40
N ASP A 95 12.03 -6.54 -8.08
CA ASP A 95 13.41 -6.12 -7.79
C ASP A 95 13.81 -6.35 -6.32
N GLY A 96 12.92 -6.90 -5.50
CA GLY A 96 13.14 -7.18 -4.09
C GLY A 96 12.97 -5.97 -3.17
N LYS A 97 12.55 -4.81 -3.67
CA LYS A 97 12.20 -3.66 -2.83
C LYS A 97 10.72 -3.70 -2.44
N PRO A 98 10.35 -3.20 -1.25
CA PRO A 98 8.94 -3.05 -0.92
C PRO A 98 8.27 -2.00 -1.82
N VAL A 99 6.96 -2.13 -2.00
CA VAL A 99 6.15 -1.14 -2.69
C VAL A 99 6.12 0.20 -1.92
N PRO A 100 6.00 1.34 -2.61
CA PRO A 100 5.63 2.60 -1.97
C PRO A 100 4.37 2.42 -1.11
N GLY A 101 4.36 2.99 0.10
CA GLY A 101 3.21 2.88 1.00
C GLY A 101 3.08 1.54 1.74
N TRP A 102 4.09 0.66 1.73
CA TRP A 102 3.99 -0.66 2.40
C TRP A 102 3.64 -0.58 3.90
N ARG A 103 4.04 0.50 4.60
CA ARG A 103 3.64 0.74 6.00
C ARG A 103 2.15 1.06 6.12
N ASP A 104 1.62 1.85 5.20
CA ASP A 104 0.19 2.14 5.15
C ASP A 104 -0.62 0.86 4.89
N VAL A 105 -0.11 -0.05 4.05
CA VAL A 105 -0.73 -1.37 3.85
C VAL A 105 -0.80 -2.16 5.16
N ALA A 106 0.28 -2.13 5.96
CA ALA A 106 0.29 -2.77 7.28
C ALA A 106 -0.69 -2.10 8.25
N VAL A 107 -0.77 -0.77 8.26
CA VAL A 107 -1.74 0.00 9.08
C VAL A 107 -3.16 -0.39 8.72
N MET A 108 -3.51 -0.43 7.43
CA MET A 108 -4.84 -0.82 6.97
C MET A 108 -5.20 -2.25 7.43
N LEU A 109 -4.27 -3.20 7.29
CA LEU A 109 -4.46 -4.58 7.77
C LEU A 109 -4.66 -4.65 9.30
N LYS A 110 -3.87 -3.89 10.08
CA LYS A 110 -4.02 -3.82 11.53
C LYS A 110 -5.33 -3.14 11.94
N ALA A 111 -5.77 -2.13 11.21
CA ALA A 111 -7.04 -1.45 11.42
C ALA A 111 -8.23 -2.40 11.19
N ILE A 112 -8.17 -3.23 10.14
CA ILE A 112 -9.16 -4.29 9.87
C ILE A 112 -9.15 -5.33 11.00
N ASP A 113 -7.97 -5.80 11.42
CA ASP A 113 -7.83 -6.77 12.52
C ASP A 113 -8.42 -6.26 13.84
N LYS A 114 -8.30 -4.95 14.10
CA LYS A 114 -8.84 -4.30 15.31
C LYS A 114 -10.31 -3.88 15.15
N GLY A 115 -10.92 -4.08 13.98
CA GLY A 115 -12.30 -3.68 13.69
C GLY A 115 -12.50 -2.16 13.63
N ILE A 116 -11.44 -1.40 13.38
CA ILE A 116 -11.48 0.06 13.16
C ILE A 116 -11.98 0.35 11.74
N LEU A 117 -11.52 -0.45 10.77
CA LEU A 117 -12.01 -0.43 9.39
C LEU A 117 -12.80 -1.71 9.11
N GLU A 118 -13.97 -1.57 8.50
CA GLU A 118 -14.69 -2.66 7.89
C GLU A 118 -14.47 -2.59 6.37
N LEU A 119 -14.03 -3.69 5.76
CA LEU A 119 -14.02 -3.80 4.31
C LEU A 119 -15.48 -3.76 3.82
N ALA A 120 -15.79 -2.81 2.94
CA ALA A 120 -17.12 -2.63 2.36
C ALA A 120 -17.58 -3.83 1.50
#